data_AF-A0A1I4WJT5-F1
#
_entry.id   AF-A0A1I4WJT5-F1
#
_cell.length_a   1.000
_cell.length_b   1.000
_cell.length_c   1.000
_cell.angle_alpha   90.00
_cell.angle_beta   90.00
_cell.angle_gamma   90.00
#
_symmetry.space_group_name_H-M   'P 1'
#
loop_
_entity.id
_entity.type
_entity.pdbx_description
1 polymer ?
#
loop_
_entity_poly.entity_id
_entity_poly.type
_entity_poly.pdbx_seq_one_letter_code
_entity_poly.pdbx_strand_id
1 'polypeptide(L)'
;PCKPGWRKVLRAHEILGRDTEFPLLSVLDSNSLEDTIWCMRCLPEYEALWRKYGVWCAAQVEHLMTDDRSKNALRVAWRHSEGLATDEELSTAWAAAEAAALDAAEAAALAVARDARDAADAAALAARDAADAVALAVALAARDAADAAALAVRDAGADEELSTALAELAAEAAALAAGADEELSIALAAEDAQQKKLVEILTAGQWVGGAPWEQ
;
A
#
# COMPACT_ATOMS: atom_id res chain seq x y z
N PRO A 1 6.27 -22.81 -12.77
CA PRO A 1 6.93 -21.51 -12.49
C PRO A 1 7.49 -20.86 -13.78
N CYS A 2 8.02 -19.64 -13.67
CA CYS A 2 8.70 -18.94 -14.77
C CYS A 2 10.13 -19.48 -15.03
N LYS A 3 10.83 -19.00 -16.06
CA LYS A 3 12.18 -19.48 -16.44
C LYS A 3 13.22 -19.41 -15.30
N PRO A 4 13.23 -18.37 -14.43
CA PRO A 4 13.97 -18.39 -13.16
C PRO A 4 13.59 -19.51 -12.20
N GLY A 5 12.32 -19.65 -11.81
CA GLY A 5 11.86 -20.68 -10.87
C GLY A 5 12.10 -22.10 -11.38
N TRP A 6 11.92 -22.35 -12.68
CA TRP A 6 12.21 -23.66 -13.28
C TRP A 6 13.68 -24.09 -13.12
N ARG A 7 14.62 -23.14 -13.04
CA ARG A 7 16.03 -23.44 -12.73
C ARG A 7 16.29 -23.79 -11.27
N LYS A 8 15.44 -23.35 -10.34
CA LYS A 8 15.49 -23.74 -8.92
C LYS A 8 14.98 -25.18 -8.76
N VAL A 9 13.79 -25.49 -9.30
CA VAL A 9 13.20 -26.85 -9.31
C VAL A 9 14.20 -27.90 -9.84
N LEU A 10 14.78 -27.67 -11.03
CA LEU A 10 15.74 -28.58 -11.63
C LEU A 10 17.05 -28.74 -10.82
N ARG A 11 17.40 -27.77 -9.96
CA ARG A 11 18.56 -27.85 -9.06
C ARG A 11 18.25 -28.65 -7.80
N ALA A 12 17.03 -28.53 -7.27
CA ALA A 12 16.62 -29.23 -6.05
C ALA A 12 16.39 -30.74 -6.28
N HIS A 13 16.08 -31.15 -7.50
CA HIS A 13 15.75 -32.54 -7.85
C HIS A 13 16.76 -33.21 -8.80
N GLU A 14 18.06 -32.95 -8.62
CA GLU A 14 19.20 -33.63 -9.28
C GLU A 14 18.99 -34.06 -10.76
N ILE A 15 18.49 -33.13 -11.59
CA ILE A 15 18.15 -33.39 -13.00
C ILE A 15 17.12 -34.52 -13.17
N LEU A 16 15.89 -34.24 -12.74
CA LEU A 16 14.68 -34.91 -13.26
C LEU A 16 14.75 -35.02 -14.79
N GLY A 17 14.29 -36.15 -15.33
CA GLY A 17 13.94 -36.25 -16.74
C GLY A 17 12.86 -35.22 -17.08
N ARG A 18 12.79 -34.77 -18.35
CA ARG A 18 11.80 -33.75 -18.77
C ARG A 18 10.36 -34.14 -18.44
N ASP A 19 10.11 -35.45 -18.47
CA ASP A 19 8.81 -36.07 -18.34
C ASP A 19 8.69 -36.87 -17.02
N THR A 20 9.54 -36.56 -16.02
CA THR A 20 9.48 -37.16 -14.68
C THR A 20 8.57 -36.35 -13.76
N GLU A 21 7.51 -36.98 -13.26
CA GLU A 21 6.57 -36.40 -12.29
C GLU A 21 7.25 -36.15 -10.92
N PHE A 22 6.79 -35.12 -10.22
CA PHE A 22 7.23 -34.76 -8.88
C PHE A 22 6.07 -34.10 -8.09
N PRO A 23 6.02 -34.20 -6.75
CA PRO A 23 4.94 -33.62 -5.96
C PRO A 23 4.93 -32.08 -6.02
N LEU A 24 3.75 -31.46 -6.11
CA LEU A 24 3.64 -29.99 -6.09
C LEU A 24 4.24 -29.38 -4.79
N LEU A 25 4.19 -30.10 -3.68
CA LEU A 25 4.81 -29.70 -2.41
C LEU A 25 6.32 -29.43 -2.54
N SER A 26 7.04 -30.19 -3.37
CA SER A 26 8.48 -29.96 -3.53
C SER A 26 8.82 -28.72 -4.36
N VAL A 27 7.84 -28.13 -5.06
CA VAL A 27 7.96 -26.76 -5.60
C VAL A 27 7.97 -25.75 -4.45
N LEU A 28 7.14 -25.94 -3.43
CA LEU A 28 7.10 -25.08 -2.25
C LEU A 28 8.43 -25.16 -1.48
N ASP A 29 8.92 -26.39 -1.24
CA ASP A 29 10.19 -26.64 -0.54
C ASP A 29 11.43 -26.06 -1.26
N SER A 30 11.36 -25.89 -2.59
CA SER A 30 12.51 -25.45 -3.42
C SER A 30 12.37 -24.05 -4.05
N ASN A 31 11.24 -23.37 -3.86
CA ASN A 31 10.95 -22.07 -4.48
C ASN A 31 10.25 -21.12 -3.48
N SER A 32 9.29 -20.34 -3.98
CA SER A 32 8.39 -19.49 -3.19
C SER A 32 6.95 -19.99 -3.31
N LEU A 33 6.07 -19.44 -2.48
CA LEU A 33 4.62 -19.57 -2.61
C LEU A 33 4.13 -19.19 -4.03
N GLU A 34 4.64 -18.08 -4.58
CA GLU A 34 4.31 -17.60 -5.94
C GLU A 34 4.69 -18.62 -7.05
N ASP A 35 5.93 -19.12 -7.04
CA ASP A 35 6.41 -20.14 -7.99
C ASP A 35 5.56 -21.43 -7.91
N THR A 36 4.99 -21.72 -6.73
CA THR A 36 4.11 -22.88 -6.45
C THR A 36 2.67 -22.65 -6.91
N ILE A 37 2.07 -21.49 -6.62
CA ILE A 37 0.74 -21.09 -7.12
C ILE A 37 0.74 -21.09 -8.65
N TRP A 38 1.84 -20.66 -9.29
CA TRP A 38 1.97 -20.77 -10.75
C TRP A 38 1.91 -22.23 -11.24
N CYS A 39 2.46 -23.18 -10.49
CA CYS A 39 2.46 -24.61 -10.84
C CYS A 39 1.10 -25.30 -10.65
N MET A 40 0.21 -24.81 -9.78
CA MET A 40 -1.16 -25.33 -9.63
C MET A 40 -1.93 -25.38 -10.97
N ARG A 41 -1.63 -24.43 -11.87
CA ARG A 41 -2.22 -24.33 -13.22
C ARG A 41 -1.93 -25.52 -14.13
N CYS A 42 -0.99 -26.39 -13.78
CA CYS A 42 -0.71 -27.64 -14.49
C CYS A 42 -1.65 -28.79 -14.10
N LEU A 43 -2.45 -28.62 -13.05
CA LEU A 43 -3.30 -29.65 -12.44
C LEU A 43 -4.78 -29.17 -12.40
N PRO A 44 -5.45 -29.05 -13.56
CA PRO A 44 -6.81 -28.51 -13.66
C PRO A 44 -7.87 -29.39 -12.97
N GLU A 45 -7.63 -30.67 -12.78
CA GLU A 45 -8.50 -31.59 -12.04
C GLU A 45 -8.70 -31.21 -10.55
N TYR A 46 -7.85 -30.32 -10.02
CA TYR A 46 -7.97 -29.74 -8.67
C TYR A 46 -8.40 -28.26 -8.69
N GLU A 47 -8.94 -27.72 -9.80
CA GLU A 47 -9.28 -26.29 -9.90
C GLU A 47 -10.22 -25.81 -8.77
N ALA A 48 -11.19 -26.62 -8.36
CA ALA A 48 -12.06 -26.33 -7.23
C ALA A 48 -11.28 -26.15 -5.90
N LEU A 49 -10.21 -26.94 -5.68
CA LEU A 49 -9.35 -26.84 -4.50
C LEU A 49 -8.47 -25.58 -4.55
N TRP A 50 -7.89 -25.27 -5.71
CA TRP A 50 -7.14 -24.03 -5.93
C TRP A 50 -8.02 -22.78 -5.74
N ARG A 51 -9.29 -22.86 -6.15
CA ARG A 51 -10.31 -21.83 -5.97
C ARG A 51 -10.66 -21.62 -4.49
N LYS A 52 -10.84 -22.70 -3.70
CA LYS A 52 -11.01 -22.58 -2.23
C LYS A 52 -9.80 -21.95 -1.56
N TYR A 53 -8.58 -22.33 -1.96
CA TYR A 53 -7.36 -21.72 -1.45
C TYR A 53 -7.30 -20.21 -1.76
N GLY A 54 -7.56 -19.82 -3.02
CA GLY A 54 -7.60 -18.41 -3.42
C GLY A 54 -8.64 -17.58 -2.65
N VAL A 55 -9.86 -18.11 -2.46
CA VAL A 55 -10.90 -17.45 -1.66
C VAL A 55 -10.51 -17.35 -0.19
N TRP A 56 -9.91 -18.38 0.40
CA TRP A 56 -9.45 -18.35 1.79
C TRP A 56 -8.33 -17.32 2.00
N CYS A 57 -7.38 -17.22 1.07
CA CYS A 57 -6.32 -16.22 1.10
C CYS A 57 -6.89 -14.79 1.01
N ALA A 58 -7.86 -14.57 0.12
CA ALA A 58 -8.55 -13.29 0.00
C ALA A 58 -9.41 -12.96 1.23
N ALA A 59 -9.99 -13.98 1.89
CA ALA A 59 -10.77 -13.79 3.12
C ALA A 59 -9.91 -13.31 4.30
N GLN A 60 -8.61 -13.65 4.36
CA GLN A 60 -7.70 -13.12 5.40
C GLN A 60 -7.65 -11.57 5.37
N VAL A 61 -7.85 -10.98 4.19
CA VAL A 61 -7.89 -9.54 3.94
C VAL A 61 -9.30 -9.00 3.64
N GLU A 62 -10.38 -9.75 3.94
CA GLU A 62 -11.77 -9.26 3.77
C GLU A 62 -12.03 -8.00 4.62
N HIS A 63 -11.29 -7.83 5.73
CA HIS A 63 -11.34 -6.63 6.57
C HIS A 63 -10.82 -5.35 5.87
N LEU A 64 -10.04 -5.48 4.79
CA LEU A 64 -9.63 -4.37 3.92
C LEU A 64 -10.62 -4.13 2.76
N MET A 65 -11.58 -5.03 2.54
CA MET A 65 -12.59 -4.90 1.48
C MET A 65 -13.75 -4.02 1.97
N THR A 66 -13.74 -2.75 1.57
CA THR A 66 -14.82 -1.82 1.92
C THR A 66 -16.11 -2.13 1.16
N ASP A 67 -16.04 -2.46 -0.12
CA ASP A 67 -17.20 -2.71 -0.98
C ASP A 67 -17.77 -4.14 -0.83
N ASP A 68 -19.09 -4.27 -0.72
CA ASP A 68 -19.77 -5.56 -0.57
C ASP A 68 -19.84 -6.39 -1.85
N ARG A 69 -19.65 -5.80 -3.04
CA ARG A 69 -19.50 -6.53 -4.32
C ARG A 69 -18.28 -7.46 -4.26
N SER A 70 -17.17 -6.98 -3.72
CA SER A 70 -15.94 -7.75 -3.51
C SER A 70 -16.16 -8.91 -2.53
N LYS A 71 -16.84 -8.66 -1.41
CA LYS A 71 -17.20 -9.72 -0.44
C LYS A 71 -18.16 -10.76 -1.03
N ASN A 72 -19.12 -10.32 -1.84
CA ASN A 72 -20.03 -11.20 -2.55
C ASN A 72 -19.30 -12.09 -3.57
N ALA A 73 -18.29 -11.57 -4.27
CA ALA A 73 -17.47 -12.36 -5.18
C ALA A 73 -16.73 -13.51 -4.47
N LEU A 74 -16.23 -13.32 -3.25
CA LEU A 74 -15.64 -14.41 -2.45
C LEU A 74 -16.67 -15.51 -2.17
N ARG A 75 -17.89 -15.13 -1.75
CA ARG A 75 -18.98 -16.05 -1.42
C ARG A 75 -19.48 -16.84 -2.64
N VAL A 76 -19.58 -16.19 -3.80
CA VAL A 76 -19.93 -16.85 -5.07
C VAL A 76 -18.80 -17.76 -5.56
N ALA A 77 -17.54 -17.34 -5.47
CA ALA A 77 -16.40 -18.16 -5.85
C ALA A 77 -16.25 -19.42 -4.98
N TRP A 78 -16.58 -19.33 -3.68
CA TRP A 78 -16.66 -20.49 -2.81
C TRP A 78 -17.82 -21.42 -3.18
N ARG A 79 -19.04 -20.91 -3.33
CA ARG A 79 -20.19 -21.72 -3.80
C ARG A 79 -19.87 -22.43 -5.13
N HIS A 80 -19.22 -21.74 -6.07
CA HIS A 80 -18.79 -22.32 -7.33
C HIS A 80 -17.80 -23.48 -7.13
N SER A 81 -16.84 -23.34 -6.21
CA SER A 81 -15.91 -24.44 -5.85
C SER A 81 -16.57 -25.65 -5.19
N GLU A 82 -17.86 -25.56 -4.85
CA GLU A 82 -18.68 -26.63 -4.29
C GLU A 82 -19.77 -27.12 -5.27
N GLY A 83 -19.80 -26.61 -6.50
CA GLY A 83 -20.86 -26.88 -7.48
C GLY A 83 -22.21 -26.22 -7.13
N LEU A 84 -22.21 -25.28 -6.17
CA LEU A 84 -23.40 -24.58 -5.65
C LEU A 84 -23.62 -23.21 -6.32
N ALA A 85 -22.82 -22.83 -7.30
CA ALA A 85 -23.03 -21.66 -8.16
C ALA A 85 -22.51 -21.93 -9.59
N THR A 86 -23.14 -21.30 -10.57
CA THR A 86 -22.84 -21.43 -12.01
C THR A 86 -21.67 -20.55 -12.46
N ASP A 87 -21.10 -20.86 -13.64
CA ASP A 87 -20.09 -20.02 -14.30
C ASP A 87 -20.62 -18.59 -14.59
N GLU A 88 -21.92 -18.44 -14.82
CA GLU A 88 -22.58 -17.15 -15.09
C GLU A 88 -22.78 -16.31 -13.82
N GLU A 89 -23.19 -16.92 -12.70
CA GLU A 89 -23.17 -16.28 -11.38
C GLU A 89 -21.75 -15.82 -11.01
N LEU A 90 -20.75 -16.69 -11.23
CA LEU A 90 -19.34 -16.41 -10.99
C LEU A 90 -18.85 -15.21 -11.83
N SER A 91 -19.08 -15.24 -13.14
CA SER A 91 -18.64 -14.19 -14.07
C SER A 91 -19.31 -12.84 -13.73
N THR A 92 -20.59 -12.87 -13.35
CA THR A 92 -21.32 -11.69 -12.89
C THR A 92 -20.74 -11.13 -11.59
N ALA A 93 -20.40 -11.99 -10.63
CA ALA A 93 -19.81 -11.58 -9.36
C ALA A 93 -18.37 -11.05 -9.52
N TRP A 94 -17.57 -11.64 -10.42
CA TRP A 94 -16.27 -11.11 -10.83
C TRP A 94 -16.41 -9.70 -11.39
N ALA A 95 -17.26 -9.51 -12.40
CA ALA A 95 -17.44 -8.20 -13.05
C ALA A 95 -17.91 -7.12 -12.06
N ALA A 96 -18.74 -7.48 -11.07
CA ALA A 96 -19.16 -6.58 -10.01
C ALA A 96 -18.00 -6.16 -9.08
N ALA A 97 -17.10 -7.09 -8.73
CA ALA A 97 -15.92 -6.80 -7.91
C ALA A 97 -14.83 -6.04 -8.69
N GLU A 98 -14.67 -6.30 -9.98
CA GLU A 98 -13.79 -5.55 -10.87
C GLU A 98 -14.26 -4.09 -11.01
N ALA A 99 -15.57 -3.87 -11.17
CA ALA A 99 -16.17 -2.53 -11.13
C ALA A 99 -15.93 -1.84 -9.77
N ALA A 100 -16.06 -2.56 -8.65
CA ALA A 100 -15.80 -2.00 -7.32
C ALA A 100 -14.33 -1.57 -7.12
N ALA A 101 -13.38 -2.32 -7.67
CA ALA A 101 -11.96 -1.96 -7.64
C ALA A 101 -11.67 -0.70 -8.48
N LEU A 102 -12.33 -0.55 -9.63
CA LEU A 102 -12.24 0.65 -10.46
C LEU A 102 -12.87 1.88 -9.79
N ASP A 103 -14.08 1.75 -9.23
CA ASP A 103 -14.77 2.80 -8.48
C ASP A 103 -13.90 3.30 -7.30
N ALA A 104 -13.28 2.38 -6.55
CA ALA A 104 -12.39 2.70 -5.44
C ALA A 104 -11.10 3.40 -5.89
N ALA A 105 -10.51 2.97 -7.02
CA ALA A 105 -9.31 3.60 -7.58
C ALA A 105 -9.59 5.02 -8.10
N GLU A 106 -10.73 5.26 -8.75
CA GLU A 106 -11.15 6.60 -9.16
C GLU A 106 -11.41 7.50 -7.94
N ALA A 107 -12.12 6.99 -6.93
CA ALA A 107 -12.38 7.72 -5.68
C ALA A 107 -11.08 8.13 -4.96
N ALA A 108 -10.09 7.24 -4.89
CA ALA A 108 -8.78 7.53 -4.31
C ALA A 108 -8.00 8.57 -5.13
N ALA A 109 -7.97 8.46 -6.45
CA ALA A 109 -7.32 9.44 -7.32
C ALA A 109 -7.97 10.84 -7.19
N LEU A 110 -9.31 10.89 -7.09
CA LEU A 110 -10.05 12.13 -6.85
C LEU A 110 -9.85 12.69 -5.43
N ALA A 111 -9.54 11.88 -4.42
CA ALA A 111 -9.18 12.36 -3.08
C ALA A 111 -7.82 13.06 -3.12
N VAL A 112 -6.78 12.36 -3.60
CA VAL A 112 -5.41 12.92 -3.73
C VAL A 112 -5.39 14.21 -4.57
N ALA A 113 -6.20 14.29 -5.63
CA ALA A 113 -6.32 15.48 -6.45
C ALA A 113 -7.00 16.68 -5.75
N ARG A 114 -7.85 16.44 -4.73
CA ARG A 114 -8.41 17.50 -3.86
C ARG A 114 -7.39 17.90 -2.80
N ASP A 115 -6.79 16.95 -2.10
CA ASP A 115 -5.82 17.21 -1.02
C ASP A 115 -4.62 18.03 -1.54
N ALA A 116 -4.10 17.67 -2.72
CA ALA A 116 -3.02 18.40 -3.39
C ALA A 116 -3.44 19.82 -3.82
N ARG A 117 -4.72 20.03 -4.14
CA ARG A 117 -5.25 21.37 -4.45
C ARG A 117 -5.41 22.19 -3.18
N ASP A 118 -6.03 21.66 -2.14
CA ASP A 118 -6.31 22.38 -0.90
C ASP A 118 -4.99 22.78 -0.21
N ALA A 119 -3.96 21.93 -0.29
CA ALA A 119 -2.60 22.27 0.11
C ALA A 119 -1.98 23.41 -0.72
N ALA A 120 -2.22 23.45 -2.03
CA ALA A 120 -1.73 24.52 -2.92
C ALA A 120 -2.47 25.85 -2.69
N ASP A 121 -3.80 25.82 -2.53
CA ASP A 121 -4.62 26.98 -2.21
C ASP A 121 -4.25 27.54 -0.81
N ALA A 122 -3.95 26.67 0.17
CA ALA A 122 -3.44 27.07 1.49
C ALA A 122 -2.03 27.69 1.44
N ALA A 123 -1.11 27.10 0.68
CA ALA A 123 0.24 27.65 0.48
C ALA A 123 0.19 29.02 -0.23
N ALA A 124 -0.73 29.19 -1.19
CA ALA A 124 -0.95 30.45 -1.88
C ALA A 124 -1.54 31.55 -0.97
N LEU A 125 -2.33 31.17 0.05
CA LEU A 125 -2.79 32.10 1.09
C LEU A 125 -1.65 32.52 2.01
N ALA A 126 -0.90 31.55 2.58
CA ALA A 126 0.23 31.83 3.46
C ALA A 126 1.31 32.71 2.80
N ALA A 127 1.54 32.53 1.49
CA ALA A 127 2.45 33.37 0.71
C ALA A 127 1.97 34.83 0.57
N ARG A 128 0.65 35.09 0.60
CA ARG A 128 0.08 36.45 0.61
C ARG A 128 0.18 37.06 1.99
N ASP A 129 -0.20 36.33 3.03
CA ASP A 129 -0.12 36.79 4.41
C ASP A 129 1.33 37.17 4.78
N ALA A 130 2.32 36.40 4.31
CA ALA A 130 3.74 36.72 4.45
C ALA A 130 4.14 37.98 3.66
N ALA A 131 3.63 38.18 2.44
CA ALA A 131 3.92 39.37 1.64
C ALA A 131 3.31 40.64 2.26
N ASP A 132 2.08 40.57 2.77
CA ASP A 132 1.41 41.68 3.46
C ASP A 132 2.07 42.00 4.81
N ALA A 133 2.53 40.97 5.56
CA ALA A 133 3.32 41.16 6.76
C ALA A 133 4.67 41.84 6.48
N VAL A 134 5.36 41.46 5.41
CA VAL A 134 6.60 42.13 4.95
C VAL A 134 6.31 43.57 4.52
N ALA A 135 5.24 43.82 3.78
CA ALA A 135 4.85 45.18 3.36
C ALA A 135 4.54 46.09 4.57
N LEU A 136 3.84 45.56 5.58
CA LEU A 136 3.57 46.27 6.83
C LEU A 136 4.86 46.52 7.63
N ALA A 137 5.75 45.53 7.74
CA ALA A 137 7.04 45.67 8.42
C ALA A 137 7.93 46.73 7.74
N VAL A 138 7.98 46.75 6.41
CA VAL A 138 8.69 47.79 5.63
C VAL A 138 8.07 49.17 5.84
N ALA A 139 6.74 49.29 5.89
CA ALA A 139 6.06 50.56 6.13
C ALA A 139 6.31 51.09 7.56
N LEU A 140 6.31 50.21 8.57
CA LEU A 140 6.67 50.55 9.94
C LEU A 140 8.14 50.95 10.05
N ALA A 141 9.06 50.15 9.52
CA ALA A 141 10.49 50.46 9.50
C ALA A 141 10.80 51.78 8.78
N ALA A 142 10.07 52.11 7.70
CA ALA A 142 10.22 53.39 7.00
C ALA A 142 9.74 54.58 7.85
N ARG A 143 8.65 54.42 8.62
CA ARG A 143 8.21 55.44 9.59
C ARG A 143 9.19 55.57 10.74
N ASP A 144 9.58 54.45 11.35
CA ASP A 144 10.46 54.43 12.51
C ASP A 144 11.87 54.92 12.14
N ALA A 145 12.33 54.71 10.90
CA ALA A 145 13.53 55.34 10.36
C ALA A 145 13.37 56.84 10.08
N ALA A 146 12.18 57.33 9.74
CA ALA A 146 11.92 58.77 9.60
C ALA A 146 11.85 59.46 10.98
N ASP A 147 11.22 58.83 11.96
CA ASP A 147 11.20 59.28 13.36
C ASP A 147 12.61 59.22 13.96
N ALA A 148 13.35 58.12 13.75
CA ALA A 148 14.74 57.98 14.18
C ALA A 148 15.68 58.93 13.43
N ALA A 149 15.45 59.28 12.16
CA ALA A 149 16.19 60.35 11.50
C ALA A 149 15.87 61.71 12.14
N ALA A 150 14.60 61.98 12.43
CA ALA A 150 14.16 63.18 13.16
C ALA A 150 14.60 63.20 14.64
N LEU A 151 15.19 62.12 15.16
CA LEU A 151 15.73 61.98 16.52
C LEU A 151 17.26 61.86 16.54
N ALA A 152 17.90 61.29 15.50
CA ALA A 152 19.34 61.36 15.27
C ALA A 152 19.81 62.75 14.82
N VAL A 153 18.90 63.55 14.25
CA VAL A 153 19.03 65.02 14.14
C VAL A 153 19.02 65.73 15.52
N ARG A 154 18.76 64.98 16.61
CA ARG A 154 18.89 65.42 18.01
C ARG A 154 20.08 64.74 18.75
N ASP A 155 20.40 63.48 18.42
CA ASP A 155 21.25 62.59 19.25
C ASP A 155 22.62 62.15 18.62
N ALA A 156 22.63 61.12 17.75
CA ALA A 156 23.75 60.57 16.93
C ALA A 156 24.94 59.75 17.58
N GLY A 157 24.84 58.40 17.64
CA GLY A 157 26.01 57.46 17.62
C GLY A 157 25.84 55.99 18.14
N ALA A 158 26.55 55.00 17.51
CA ALA A 158 26.80 53.56 17.91
C ALA A 158 25.65 52.50 17.66
N ASP A 159 25.79 51.14 17.59
CA ASP A 159 26.93 50.15 17.55
C ASP A 159 26.54 48.72 16.94
N GLU A 160 27.34 47.63 17.08
CA GLU A 160 27.29 46.38 16.23
C GLU A 160 26.64 45.04 16.74
N GLU A 161 26.68 44.63 18.02
CA GLU A 161 26.58 43.19 18.50
C GLU A 161 25.41 42.28 18.01
N LEU A 162 24.32 42.81 17.45
CA LEU A 162 23.03 42.12 17.26
C LEU A 162 23.02 40.97 16.22
N SER A 163 24.01 40.92 15.33
CA SER A 163 23.97 40.09 14.11
C SER A 163 24.09 38.57 14.34
N THR A 164 24.86 38.13 15.34
CA THR A 164 25.23 36.72 15.53
C THR A 164 24.05 35.84 15.97
N ALA A 165 23.22 36.32 16.90
CA ALA A 165 22.18 35.52 17.56
C ALA A 165 21.06 35.02 16.62
N LEU A 166 20.90 35.66 15.45
CA LEU A 166 19.88 35.30 14.46
C LEU A 166 20.28 34.10 13.60
N ALA A 167 21.58 33.78 13.49
CA ALA A 167 22.08 32.71 12.63
C ALA A 167 21.88 31.32 13.25
N GLU A 168 22.05 31.18 14.56
CA GLU A 168 21.97 29.89 15.27
C GLU A 168 20.53 29.35 15.32
N LEU A 169 19.57 30.24 15.60
CA LEU A 169 18.14 29.91 15.74
C LEU A 169 17.51 29.40 14.43
N ALA A 170 18.09 29.72 13.28
CA ALA A 170 17.67 29.20 11.97
C ALA A 170 18.14 27.76 11.71
N ALA A 171 19.20 27.29 12.37
CA ALA A 171 19.74 25.94 12.17
C ALA A 171 18.94 24.86 12.91
N GLU A 172 18.48 25.15 14.13
CA GLU A 172 17.71 24.19 14.95
C GLU A 172 16.37 23.83 14.30
N ALA A 173 15.72 24.78 13.61
CA ALA A 173 14.44 24.57 12.95
C ALA A 173 14.48 23.51 11.83
N ALA A 174 15.64 23.27 11.21
CA ALA A 174 15.77 22.34 10.08
C ALA A 174 15.80 20.85 10.48
N ALA A 175 16.04 20.53 11.75
CA ALA A 175 16.28 19.15 12.20
C ALA A 175 15.00 18.33 12.49
N LEU A 176 13.83 18.97 12.59
CA LEU A 176 12.57 18.35 13.05
C LEU A 176 11.74 17.67 11.95
N ALA A 177 12.21 17.65 10.70
CA ALA A 177 11.40 17.34 9.52
C ALA A 177 11.57 15.90 8.96
N ALA A 178 11.96 14.92 9.78
CA ALA A 178 12.25 13.55 9.31
C ALA A 178 11.56 12.45 10.14
N GLY A 179 10.58 11.77 9.55
CA GLY A 179 9.96 10.57 10.13
C GLY A 179 8.76 10.06 9.34
N ALA A 180 8.89 8.87 8.73
CA ALA A 180 7.80 8.10 8.15
C ALA A 180 8.24 6.63 8.02
N ASP A 181 7.58 5.71 8.73
CA ASP A 181 7.58 4.25 8.47
C ASP A 181 6.61 3.55 9.43
N GLU A 182 5.46 3.07 8.95
CA GLU A 182 4.54 2.21 9.72
C GLU A 182 3.79 1.17 8.86
N GLU A 183 3.62 1.43 7.55
CA GLU A 183 2.90 0.55 6.60
C GLU A 183 3.56 -0.83 6.37
N LEU A 184 4.87 -0.97 6.64
CA LEU A 184 5.65 -2.18 6.34
C LEU A 184 5.25 -3.41 7.17
N SER A 185 4.59 -3.22 8.31
CA SER A 185 4.34 -4.26 9.31
C SER A 185 3.19 -5.23 8.95
N ILE A 186 2.16 -4.74 8.26
CA ILE A 186 0.89 -5.48 8.04
C ILE A 186 1.05 -6.55 6.96
N ALA A 187 1.84 -6.30 5.91
CA ALA A 187 2.02 -7.21 4.79
C ALA A 187 2.65 -8.56 5.20
N LEU A 188 3.61 -8.54 6.13
CA LEU A 188 4.37 -9.72 6.55
C LEU A 188 3.53 -10.76 7.31
N ALA A 189 2.49 -10.32 8.03
CA ALA A 189 1.62 -11.22 8.79
C ALA A 189 0.68 -12.04 7.88
N ALA A 190 0.28 -11.48 6.74
CA ALA A 190 -0.55 -12.18 5.77
C ALA A 190 0.20 -13.33 5.07
N GLU A 191 1.50 -13.18 4.81
CA GLU A 191 2.29 -14.15 4.06
C GLU A 191 2.49 -15.48 4.82
N ASP A 192 2.83 -15.43 6.12
CA ASP A 192 3.01 -16.64 6.96
C ASP A 192 1.72 -17.48 7.05
N ALA A 193 0.56 -16.84 7.17
CA ALA A 193 -0.73 -17.51 7.19
C ALA A 193 -1.04 -18.24 5.86
N GLN A 194 -0.75 -17.57 4.73
CA GLN A 194 -0.93 -18.15 3.38
C GLN A 194 -0.04 -19.36 3.14
N GLN A 195 1.21 -19.33 3.60
CA GLN A 195 2.14 -20.45 3.49
C GLN A 195 1.68 -21.65 4.33
N LYS A 196 1.30 -21.45 5.60
CA LYS A 196 0.82 -22.52 6.48
C LYS A 196 -0.40 -23.26 5.92
N LYS A 197 -1.42 -22.54 5.43
CA LYS A 197 -2.64 -23.19 4.91
C LYS A 197 -2.38 -24.00 3.64
N LEU A 198 -1.43 -23.58 2.80
CA LEU A 198 -1.05 -24.37 1.62
C LEU A 198 -0.39 -25.70 2.00
N VAL A 199 0.51 -25.70 2.99
CA VAL A 199 1.17 -26.94 3.46
C VAL A 199 0.13 -27.94 4.00
N GLU A 200 -0.88 -27.48 4.75
CA GLU A 200 -1.99 -28.33 5.21
C GLU A 200 -2.74 -29.00 4.05
N ILE A 201 -3.14 -28.21 3.04
CA ILE A 201 -3.90 -28.71 1.88
C ILE A 201 -3.07 -29.71 1.06
N LEU A 202 -1.80 -29.40 0.79
CA LEU A 202 -0.90 -30.27 0.02
C LEU A 202 -0.57 -31.56 0.78
N THR A 203 -0.61 -31.55 2.12
CA THR A 203 -0.44 -32.75 2.96
C THR A 203 -1.72 -33.58 3.04
N ALA A 204 -2.89 -32.94 3.12
CA ALA A 204 -4.18 -33.60 3.27
C ALA A 204 -4.80 -34.12 1.96
N GLY A 205 -4.35 -33.60 0.81
CA GLY A 205 -4.87 -33.92 -0.52
C GLY A 205 -6.30 -33.43 -0.79
N GLN A 206 -6.86 -32.63 0.12
CA GLN A 206 -8.24 -32.14 0.11
C GLN A 206 -8.37 -30.87 0.94
N TRP A 207 -9.53 -30.22 0.88
CA TRP A 207 -9.82 -29.07 1.75
C TRP A 207 -10.11 -29.52 3.19
N VAL A 208 -9.58 -28.78 4.17
CA VAL A 208 -9.79 -29.03 5.60
C VAL A 208 -10.39 -27.78 6.25
N GLY A 209 -11.57 -27.93 6.87
CA GLY A 209 -12.36 -26.86 7.50
C GLY A 209 -13.62 -26.47 6.71
N GLY A 210 -14.47 -25.65 7.33
CA GLY A 210 -15.62 -25.00 6.67
C GLY A 210 -15.21 -23.82 5.79
N ALA A 211 -16.15 -22.92 5.50
CA ALA A 211 -15.83 -21.67 4.81
C ALA A 211 -15.04 -20.70 5.74
N PRO A 212 -14.32 -19.70 5.18
CA PRO A 212 -13.49 -18.80 5.98
C PRO A 212 -14.28 -17.93 6.98
N TRP A 213 -15.54 -17.65 6.68
CA TRP A 213 -16.47 -16.80 7.44
C TRP A 213 -17.42 -17.59 8.38
N GLU A 214 -17.12 -18.86 8.65
CA GLU A 214 -17.92 -19.77 9.51
C GLU A 214 -17.18 -20.15 10.80
N GLN A 215 -16.19 -19.35 11.23
CA GLN A 215 -15.26 -19.62 12.33
C GLN A 215 -15.34 -18.53 13.41
#